data_AF-A0A2W5XMJ5-F1
#
_entry.id   AF-A0A2W5XMJ5-F1
#
_cell.length_a   1.000
_cell.length_b   1.000
_cell.length_c   1.000
_cell.angle_alpha   90.00
_cell.angle_beta   90.00
_cell.angle_gamma   90.00
#
_symmetry.space_group_name_H-M   'P 1'
#
loop_
_entity.id
_entity.type
_entity.pdbx_description
1 polymer ?
#
loop_
_entity_poly.entity_id
_entity_poly.type
_entity_poly.pdbx_seq_one_letter_code
_entity_poly.pdbx_strand_id
1 'polypeptide(L)'
;MKMMKIGSKMPLSARVFCTMLFALAFVTLEWSPTGAAVVRALGVSVAAMAPMAGSQAGKFQPDAAEAAFVRDVSERLGQKYPDTRSALAAGYYQTTKLEPDGTTIWFNNRWSGVSKYSPNFLWYDKHGRLAGLDYQYEVSAWPNPPAKNVYPVRRSRWTTIDPHIHFAYKTPSGIIKRRGARMLPNLQGRTVTAQQLRAAKLLPPNATLLWTYVHPKAWDLGFWVVPNPSGAFAELNPNVRP
;
A
#
# COMPACT_ATOMS: atom_id res chain seq x y z
N MET A 1 17.61 -16.15 -26.96
CA MET A 1 16.37 -15.53 -26.46
C MET A 1 16.75 -14.55 -25.34
N LYS A 2 16.72 -13.24 -25.60
CA LYS A 2 17.33 -12.19 -24.74
C LYS A 2 16.27 -11.72 -23.73
N MET A 3 16.48 -11.94 -22.44
CA MET A 3 15.56 -11.46 -21.39
C MET A 3 15.58 -9.93 -21.32
N MET A 4 14.44 -9.33 -21.64
CA MET A 4 14.22 -7.88 -21.61
C MET A 4 13.96 -7.46 -20.15
N LYS A 5 14.90 -6.72 -19.54
CA LYS A 5 14.68 -6.06 -18.25
C LYS A 5 13.77 -4.84 -18.45
N ILE A 6 12.48 -4.99 -18.19
CA ILE A 6 11.52 -3.88 -18.16
C ILE A 6 11.50 -3.29 -16.75
N GLY A 7 12.26 -2.21 -16.55
CA GLY A 7 12.22 -1.41 -15.33
C GLY A 7 11.41 -0.14 -15.53
N SER A 8 10.08 -0.19 -15.41
CA SER A 8 9.27 1.03 -15.25
C SER A 8 9.34 1.45 -13.79
N LYS A 9 9.83 2.68 -13.54
CA LYS A 9 9.80 3.28 -12.19
C LYS A 9 8.34 3.57 -11.83
N MET A 10 7.75 2.73 -10.97
CA MET A 10 6.42 3.03 -10.41
C MET A 10 6.49 4.31 -9.56
N PRO A 11 5.47 5.19 -9.63
CA PRO A 11 5.32 6.33 -8.73
C PRO A 11 5.22 5.83 -7.28
N LEU A 12 5.77 6.60 -6.34
CA LEU A 12 6.05 6.16 -4.97
C LEU A 12 4.77 5.90 -4.12
N SER A 13 3.62 6.49 -4.46
CA SER A 13 2.31 6.12 -3.86
C SER A 13 1.95 4.65 -4.14
N ALA A 14 2.24 4.13 -5.34
CA ALA A 14 2.11 2.71 -5.65
C ALA A 14 3.22 1.85 -5.00
N ARG A 15 4.30 2.47 -4.51
CA ARG A 15 5.35 1.76 -3.76
C ARG A 15 4.96 1.52 -2.31
N VAL A 16 4.28 2.43 -1.62
CA VAL A 16 3.82 2.11 -0.25
C VAL A 16 2.77 0.98 -0.31
N PHE A 17 1.89 0.98 -1.31
CA PHE A 17 0.91 -0.09 -1.51
C PHE A 17 1.48 -1.44 -2.02
N CYS A 18 2.70 -1.47 -2.60
CA CYS A 18 3.25 -2.66 -3.26
C CYS A 18 4.67 -3.07 -2.82
N THR A 19 5.40 -2.27 -2.02
CA THR A 19 6.82 -2.51 -1.69
C THR A 19 6.97 -3.26 -0.37
N MET A 20 6.44 -4.47 -0.33
CA MET A 20 6.86 -5.48 0.64
C MET A 20 7.06 -6.82 -0.08
N LEU A 21 8.06 -6.88 -0.95
CA LEU A 21 8.92 -8.05 -1.17
C LEU A 21 9.98 -7.67 -2.21
N PHE A 22 11.27 -7.79 -1.89
CA PHE A 22 12.37 -8.30 -2.74
C PHE A 22 13.71 -7.93 -2.11
N ALA A 23 13.98 -8.53 -0.96
CA ALA A 23 15.34 -8.83 -0.48
C ALA A 23 15.22 -10.08 0.41
N LEU A 24 15.22 -11.27 -0.20
CA LEU A 24 15.55 -12.49 0.53
C LEU A 24 17.07 -12.55 0.62
N ALA A 25 17.63 -12.25 1.79
CA ALA A 25 18.95 -12.77 2.14
C ALA A 25 18.75 -14.21 2.61
N PHE A 26 19.26 -15.18 1.86
CA PHE A 26 19.38 -16.55 2.33
C PHE A 26 20.60 -16.63 3.25
N VAL A 27 20.39 -16.93 4.53
CA VAL A 27 21.44 -17.46 5.41
C VAL A 27 21.32 -18.97 5.36
N THR A 28 22.30 -19.64 4.76
CA THR A 28 22.45 -21.09 4.82
C THR A 28 23.37 -21.42 5.99
N LEU A 29 22.84 -22.12 7.00
CA LEU A 29 23.65 -22.78 8.02
C LEU A 29 23.96 -24.20 7.53
N GLU A 30 25.20 -24.46 7.15
CA GLU A 30 25.67 -25.82 6.93
C GLU A 30 26.28 -26.36 8.23
N TRP A 31 25.82 -27.52 8.65
CA TRP A 31 26.34 -28.23 9.82
C TRP A 31 27.47 -29.15 9.38
N SER A 32 28.70 -28.88 9.82
CA SER A 32 29.85 -29.77 9.61
C SER A 32 29.96 -30.76 10.79
N PRO A 33 30.21 -32.06 10.54
CA PRO A 33 30.30 -33.08 11.57
C PRO A 33 31.58 -33.02 12.44
N THR A 34 32.47 -32.04 12.24
CA THR A 34 33.76 -31.94 12.95
C THR A 34 33.83 -30.86 14.03
N GLY A 35 32.71 -30.29 14.48
CA GLY A 35 32.67 -29.50 15.73
C GLY A 35 33.40 -28.15 15.71
N ALA A 36 33.83 -27.65 14.55
CA ALA A 36 34.37 -26.29 14.39
C ALA A 36 33.39 -25.43 13.58
N ALA A 37 32.74 -24.48 14.23
CA ALA A 37 31.88 -23.49 13.58
C ALA A 37 32.75 -22.46 12.83
N VAL A 38 32.90 -22.63 11.51
CA VAL A 38 33.54 -21.63 10.67
C VAL A 38 32.50 -20.57 10.31
N VAL A 39 32.48 -19.46 11.07
CA VAL A 39 31.73 -18.26 10.70
C VAL A 39 32.48 -17.56 9.56
N ARG A 40 32.17 -17.91 8.30
CA ARG A 40 32.58 -17.08 7.16
C ARG A 40 31.69 -15.84 7.13
N ALA A 41 32.15 -14.78 7.79
CA ALA A 41 31.61 -13.45 7.60
C ALA A 41 31.97 -12.99 6.18
N LEU A 42 31.02 -13.12 5.25
CA LEU A 42 31.11 -12.39 3.99
C LEU A 42 31.00 -10.91 4.36
N GLY A 43 32.12 -10.18 4.24
CA GLY A 43 32.16 -8.74 4.44
C GLY A 43 31.19 -8.08 3.48
N VAL A 44 30.00 -7.73 3.99
CA VAL A 44 29.04 -6.91 3.25
C VAL A 44 29.59 -5.50 3.33
N SER A 45 30.18 -5.02 2.24
CA SER A 45 30.49 -3.60 2.07
C SER A 45 29.19 -2.82 2.22
N VAL A 46 28.97 -2.23 3.40
CA VAL A 46 27.90 -1.27 3.62
C VAL A 46 28.31 -0.01 2.88
N ALA A 47 27.92 0.09 1.62
CA ALA A 47 28.10 1.32 0.86
C ALA A 47 27.42 2.44 1.65
N ALA A 48 28.22 3.40 2.13
CA ALA A 48 27.72 4.62 2.74
C ALA A 48 26.77 5.27 1.73
N MET A 49 25.46 5.18 1.98
CA MET A 49 24.48 5.82 1.14
C MET A 49 24.66 7.33 1.33
N ALA A 50 25.07 8.01 0.26
CA ALA A 50 25.10 9.46 0.23
C ALA A 50 23.73 10.00 0.71
N PRO A 51 23.70 11.06 1.54
CA PRO A 51 22.45 11.66 1.97
C PRO A 51 21.66 12.06 0.71
N MET A 52 20.46 11.50 0.56
CA MET A 52 19.58 11.87 -0.53
C MET A 52 19.32 13.37 -0.43
N ALA A 53 19.64 14.11 -1.49
CA ALA A 53 19.43 15.54 -1.59
C ALA A 53 18.01 15.93 -1.19
N GLY A 54 17.92 17.05 -0.48
CA GLY A 54 16.74 17.54 0.23
C GLY A 54 15.43 17.52 -0.56
N SER A 55 14.40 17.12 0.17
CA SER A 55 12.98 17.11 -0.19
C SER A 55 12.54 18.35 -0.99
N GLN A 56 11.78 18.11 -2.04
CA GLN A 56 10.99 19.11 -2.77
C GLN A 56 9.82 19.62 -1.90
N ALA A 57 10.12 20.24 -0.76
CA ALA A 57 9.16 20.61 0.28
C ALA A 57 8.00 21.51 -0.22
N GLY A 58 8.16 22.21 -1.34
CA GLY A 58 7.10 23.02 -1.96
C GLY A 58 6.07 22.25 -2.80
N LYS A 59 6.39 21.05 -3.32
CA LYS A 59 5.49 20.36 -4.27
C LYS A 59 4.26 19.73 -3.61
N PHE A 60 4.32 19.50 -2.31
CA PHE A 60 3.28 18.77 -1.58
C PHE A 60 2.40 19.65 -0.69
N GLN A 61 2.73 20.94 -0.59
CA GLN A 61 1.90 21.90 0.11
C GLN A 61 0.60 22.15 -0.67
N PRO A 62 -0.56 22.09 0.01
CA PRO A 62 -1.83 22.40 -0.61
C PRO A 62 -1.93 23.89 -0.95
N ASP A 63 -2.60 24.24 -2.05
CA ASP A 63 -3.12 25.61 -2.21
C ASP A 63 -4.32 25.86 -1.28
N ALA A 64 -4.90 27.07 -1.30
CA ALA A 64 -6.00 27.42 -0.41
C ALA A 64 -7.24 26.52 -0.58
N ALA A 65 -7.57 26.11 -1.81
CA ALA A 65 -8.72 25.26 -2.10
C ALA A 65 -8.46 23.81 -1.65
N GLU A 66 -7.26 23.30 -1.94
CA GLU A 66 -6.80 22.00 -1.46
C GLU A 66 -6.78 21.95 0.08
N ALA A 67 -6.31 23.00 0.75
CA ALA A 67 -6.24 23.06 2.20
C ALA A 67 -7.64 23.11 2.84
N ALA A 68 -8.57 23.88 2.26
CA ALA A 68 -9.97 23.92 2.71
C ALA A 68 -10.65 22.54 2.54
N PHE A 69 -10.38 21.85 1.43
CA PHE A 69 -10.87 20.50 1.20
C PHE A 69 -10.32 19.49 2.20
N VAL A 70 -9.00 19.45 2.42
CA VAL A 70 -8.39 18.55 3.39
C VAL A 70 -8.96 18.80 4.78
N ARG A 71 -9.09 20.07 5.21
CA ARG A 71 -9.65 20.41 6.53
C ARG A 71 -11.07 19.87 6.72
N ASP A 72 -11.97 20.14 5.78
CA ASP A 72 -13.37 19.70 5.89
C ASP A 72 -13.52 18.16 5.81
N VAL A 73 -12.72 17.49 4.97
CA VAL A 73 -12.67 16.02 4.96
C VAL A 73 -12.14 15.48 6.29
N SER A 74 -11.06 16.06 6.81
CA SER A 74 -10.42 15.63 8.07
C SER A 74 -11.37 15.75 9.25
N GLU A 75 -12.09 16.86 9.35
CA GLU A 75 -13.08 17.07 10.41
C GLU A 75 -14.22 16.05 10.36
N ARG A 76 -14.87 15.91 9.20
CA ARG A 76 -16.03 15.02 9.05
C ARG A 76 -15.66 13.54 9.17
N LEU A 77 -14.54 13.13 8.57
CA LEU A 77 -14.12 11.73 8.60
C LEU A 77 -13.42 11.36 9.89
N GLY A 78 -12.74 12.30 10.56
CA GLY A 78 -12.22 12.08 11.91
C GLY A 78 -13.34 11.80 12.92
N GLN A 79 -14.49 12.46 12.78
CA GLN A 79 -15.69 12.16 13.58
C GLN A 79 -16.36 10.83 13.19
N LYS A 80 -16.42 10.52 11.89
CA LYS A 80 -17.07 9.31 11.39
C LYS A 80 -16.26 8.03 11.65
N TYR A 81 -14.95 8.12 11.58
CA TYR A 81 -14.03 6.98 11.66
C TYR A 81 -12.89 7.22 12.66
N PRO A 82 -13.18 7.57 13.93
CA PRO A 82 -12.17 7.98 14.90
C PRO A 82 -11.17 6.85 15.22
N ASP A 83 -11.62 5.59 15.15
CA ASP A 83 -10.79 4.42 15.41
C ASP A 83 -11.07 3.26 14.43
N THR A 84 -10.23 2.22 14.51
CA THR A 84 -10.34 1.02 13.67
C THR A 84 -11.62 0.22 13.92
N ARG A 85 -12.25 0.33 15.09
CA ARG A 85 -13.53 -0.35 15.38
C ARG A 85 -14.65 0.32 14.59
N SER A 86 -14.64 1.66 14.49
CA SER A 86 -15.58 2.39 13.63
C SER A 86 -15.42 2.02 12.16
N ALA A 87 -14.19 1.88 11.66
CA ALA A 87 -13.96 1.38 10.30
C ALA A 87 -14.49 -0.04 10.10
N LEU A 88 -14.20 -0.97 11.02
CA LEU A 88 -14.69 -2.33 10.95
C LEU A 88 -16.22 -2.39 10.93
N ALA A 89 -16.88 -1.64 11.81
CA ALA A 89 -18.34 -1.54 11.86
C ALA A 89 -18.94 -0.98 10.56
N ALA A 90 -18.20 -0.10 9.87
CA ALA A 90 -18.58 0.43 8.55
C ALA A 90 -18.26 -0.52 7.38
N GLY A 91 -17.78 -1.73 7.65
CA GLY A 91 -17.50 -2.77 6.65
C GLY A 91 -16.11 -2.68 6.01
N TYR A 92 -15.19 -1.93 6.61
CA TYR A 92 -13.78 -1.97 6.19
C TYR A 92 -13.07 -3.16 6.84
N TYR A 93 -12.05 -3.68 6.16
CA TYR A 93 -11.17 -4.72 6.68
C TYR A 93 -9.71 -4.36 6.41
N GLN A 94 -8.83 -4.80 7.29
CA GLN A 94 -7.39 -4.55 7.15
C GLN A 94 -6.81 -5.37 5.99
N THR A 95 -6.27 -4.70 4.96
CA THR A 95 -5.81 -5.36 3.71
C THR A 95 -4.43 -5.96 3.85
N THR A 96 -3.49 -5.22 4.44
CA THR A 96 -2.07 -5.59 4.55
C THR A 96 -1.63 -5.64 6.01
N LYS A 97 -0.32 -5.77 6.21
CA LYS A 97 0.31 -5.63 7.53
C LYS A 97 0.60 -4.16 7.80
N LEU A 98 1.20 -3.87 8.95
CA LEU A 98 1.74 -2.55 9.26
C LEU A 98 2.69 -2.10 8.14
N GLU A 99 2.44 -0.91 7.60
CA GLU A 99 3.35 -0.24 6.68
C GLU A 99 4.64 0.19 7.41
N PRO A 100 5.74 0.47 6.69
CA PRO A 100 7.01 0.86 7.32
C PRO A 100 6.93 2.07 8.25
N ASP A 101 5.94 2.94 8.07
CA ASP A 101 5.69 4.13 8.86
C ASP A 101 4.78 3.90 10.08
N GLY A 102 4.34 2.65 10.30
CA GLY A 102 3.45 2.31 11.41
C GLY A 102 1.97 2.45 11.09
N THR A 103 1.59 2.73 9.85
CA THR A 103 0.18 2.81 9.47
C THR A 103 -0.42 1.43 9.18
N THR A 104 -1.72 1.29 9.41
CA THR A 104 -2.52 0.15 8.94
C THR A 104 -3.58 0.62 7.97
N ILE A 105 -3.73 -0.12 6.86
CA ILE A 105 -4.65 0.22 5.79
C ILE A 105 -5.92 -0.63 5.90
N TRP A 106 -7.05 0.06 5.89
CA TRP A 106 -8.39 -0.52 5.97
C TRP A 106 -9.16 -0.20 4.70
N PHE A 107 -9.73 -1.23 4.05
CA PHE A 107 -10.40 -1.14 2.77
C PHE A 107 -11.78 -1.78 2.84
N ASN A 108 -12.78 -1.20 2.17
CA ASN A 108 -14.15 -1.71 2.17
C ASN A 108 -14.54 -2.51 0.91
N ASN A 109 -13.60 -2.68 -0.05
CA ASN A 109 -13.86 -3.36 -1.33
C ASN A 109 -15.00 -2.77 -2.18
N ARG A 110 -15.31 -1.49 -1.98
CA ARG A 110 -16.32 -0.76 -2.76
C ARG A 110 -15.64 0.15 -3.77
N TRP A 111 -15.95 -0.12 -5.03
CA TRP A 111 -15.50 0.67 -6.19
C TRP A 111 -16.56 1.65 -6.69
N SER A 112 -17.82 1.42 -6.30
CA SER A 112 -18.95 2.33 -6.52
C SER A 112 -19.31 3.05 -5.22
N GLY A 113 -19.99 4.20 -5.35
CA GLY A 113 -20.40 5.00 -4.19
C GLY A 113 -19.27 5.72 -3.47
N VAL A 114 -18.05 5.73 -4.04
CA VAL A 114 -16.93 6.53 -3.55
C VAL A 114 -17.28 8.01 -3.68
N SER A 115 -17.26 8.72 -2.57
CA SER A 115 -17.56 10.15 -2.51
C SER A 115 -16.68 10.83 -1.47
N LYS A 116 -16.72 12.16 -1.44
CA LYS A 116 -15.94 12.99 -0.52
C LYS A 116 -15.99 12.52 0.95
N TYR A 117 -17.10 11.96 1.43
CA TYR A 117 -17.23 11.48 2.83
C TYR A 117 -17.45 9.96 2.95
N SER A 118 -17.14 9.24 1.87
CA SER A 118 -17.15 7.79 1.78
C SER A 118 -15.94 7.34 0.96
N PRO A 119 -14.71 7.46 1.51
CA PRO A 119 -13.52 6.90 0.87
C PRO A 119 -13.63 5.37 0.80
N ASN A 120 -12.75 4.74 0.04
CA ASN A 120 -12.62 3.28 0.05
C ASN A 120 -11.42 2.79 0.86
N PHE A 121 -10.43 3.65 1.14
CA PHE A 121 -9.32 3.34 2.03
C PHE A 121 -9.23 4.32 3.21
N LEU A 122 -8.92 3.78 4.39
CA LEU A 122 -8.63 4.52 5.61
C LEU A 122 -7.26 4.09 6.13
N TRP A 123 -6.43 5.05 6.56
CA TRP A 123 -5.13 4.79 7.14
C TRP A 123 -5.17 5.13 8.62
N TYR A 124 -4.81 4.17 9.46
CA TYR A 124 -4.74 4.36 10.90
C TYR A 124 -3.30 4.32 11.37
N ASP A 125 -2.90 5.24 12.26
CA ASP A 125 -1.60 5.16 12.92
C ASP A 125 -1.50 3.93 13.85
N LYS A 126 -0.33 3.73 14.45
CA LYS A 126 -0.09 2.62 15.40
C LYS A 126 -0.99 2.63 16.63
N HIS A 127 -1.57 3.78 16.96
CA HIS A 127 -2.49 3.96 18.09
C HIS A 127 -3.94 3.75 17.66
N GLY A 128 -4.18 3.38 16.40
CA GLY A 128 -5.52 3.13 15.87
C GLY A 128 -6.31 4.41 15.61
N ARG A 129 -5.66 5.56 15.43
CA ARG A 129 -6.31 6.85 15.10
C ARG A 129 -6.22 7.12 13.60
N LEU A 130 -7.27 7.71 13.02
CA LEU A 130 -7.29 8.04 11.60
C LEU A 130 -6.17 9.05 11.28
N ALA A 131 -5.26 8.67 10.38
CA ALA A 131 -4.08 9.46 10.00
C ALA A 131 -4.16 9.95 8.54
N GLY A 132 -4.81 9.18 7.66
CA GLY A 132 -5.00 9.51 6.26
C GLY A 132 -6.04 8.62 5.60
N LEU A 133 -6.20 8.76 4.30
CA LEU A 133 -7.19 8.04 3.50
C LEU A 133 -6.86 8.11 2.01
N ASP A 134 -7.50 7.24 1.24
CA ASP A 134 -7.53 7.33 -0.22
C ASP A 134 -8.94 7.30 -0.78
N TYR A 135 -9.09 8.01 -1.90
CA TYR A 135 -10.17 7.79 -2.85
C TYR A 135 -9.63 7.11 -4.08
N GLN A 136 -10.19 5.95 -4.40
CA GLN A 136 -9.85 5.24 -5.62
C GLN A 136 -11.04 5.03 -6.54
N TYR A 137 -10.80 5.30 -7.82
CA TYR A 137 -11.78 5.23 -8.90
C TYR A 137 -11.28 4.33 -10.00
N GLU A 138 -12.03 3.29 -10.34
CA GLU A 138 -11.60 2.36 -11.39
C GLU A 138 -11.52 3.07 -12.75
N VAL A 139 -10.37 2.97 -13.42
CA VAL A 139 -10.11 3.71 -14.68
C VAL A 139 -11.07 3.30 -15.81
N SER A 140 -11.55 2.06 -15.81
CA SER A 140 -12.54 1.58 -16.79
C SER A 140 -13.87 2.33 -16.70
N ALA A 141 -14.31 2.67 -15.49
CA ALA A 141 -15.52 3.45 -15.22
C ALA A 141 -15.25 4.96 -15.19
N TRP A 142 -14.00 5.36 -14.94
CA TRP A 142 -13.54 6.75 -14.86
C TRP A 142 -12.32 6.96 -15.76
N PRO A 143 -12.51 7.17 -17.07
CA PRO A 143 -11.40 7.39 -18.01
C PRO A 143 -10.51 8.59 -17.65
N ASN A 144 -11.04 9.51 -16.85
CA ASN A 144 -10.33 10.64 -16.25
C ASN A 144 -10.52 10.61 -14.72
N PRO A 145 -9.57 11.14 -13.93
CA PRO A 145 -9.80 11.31 -12.50
C PRO A 145 -11.02 12.22 -12.27
N PRO A 146 -11.73 12.05 -11.14
CA PRO A 146 -12.86 12.88 -10.79
C PRO A 146 -12.59 14.39 -10.96
N ALA A 147 -13.62 15.09 -11.41
CA ALA A 147 -13.52 16.50 -11.75
C ALA A 147 -13.30 17.39 -10.51
N LYS A 148 -12.76 18.60 -10.75
CA LYS A 148 -12.39 19.55 -9.70
C LYS A 148 -13.56 20.07 -8.87
N ASN A 149 -14.78 20.02 -9.40
CA ASN A 149 -15.99 20.40 -8.68
C ASN A 149 -16.39 19.38 -7.60
N VAL A 150 -15.91 18.14 -7.69
CA VAL A 150 -16.10 17.11 -6.65
C VAL A 150 -14.91 17.10 -5.69
N TYR A 151 -13.70 17.14 -6.25
CA TYR A 151 -12.44 17.17 -5.51
C TYR A 151 -11.63 18.40 -5.95
N PRO A 152 -11.62 19.51 -5.20
CA PRO A 152 -10.94 20.75 -5.58
C PRO A 152 -9.42 20.64 -5.35
N VAL A 153 -8.81 19.63 -5.97
CA VAL A 153 -7.38 19.34 -5.93
C VAL A 153 -6.79 19.48 -7.34
N ARG A 154 -5.50 19.77 -7.42
CA ARG A 154 -4.80 19.78 -8.71
C ARG A 154 -4.81 18.39 -9.32
N ARG A 155 -4.92 18.30 -10.66
CA ARG A 155 -4.88 17.01 -11.37
C ARG A 155 -3.61 16.22 -11.07
N SER A 156 -2.49 16.91 -10.82
CA SER A 156 -1.21 16.30 -10.43
C SER A 156 -1.21 15.63 -9.05
N ARG A 157 -2.27 15.78 -8.24
CA ARG A 157 -2.47 15.02 -7.00
C ARG A 157 -2.98 13.61 -7.24
N TRP A 158 -3.65 13.40 -8.37
CA TRP A 158 -4.11 12.09 -8.77
C TRP A 158 -2.95 11.29 -9.36
N THR A 159 -2.79 10.06 -8.87
CA THR A 159 -1.88 9.08 -9.45
C THR A 159 -2.67 7.92 -10.05
N THR A 160 -2.01 7.05 -10.79
CA THR A 160 -2.61 5.79 -11.24
C THR A 160 -1.94 4.64 -10.53
N ILE A 161 -2.75 3.72 -10.02
CA ILE A 161 -2.29 2.44 -9.50
C ILE A 161 -2.51 1.39 -10.58
N ASP A 162 -1.46 0.66 -10.92
CA ASP A 162 -1.54 -0.46 -11.85
C ASP A 162 -2.27 -1.65 -11.21
N PRO A 163 -2.90 -2.52 -12.01
CA PRO A 163 -3.54 -3.72 -11.49
C PRO A 163 -2.59 -4.57 -10.65
N HIS A 164 -3.10 -5.08 -9.54
CA HIS A 164 -2.37 -5.96 -8.63
C HIS A 164 -3.34 -6.84 -7.82
N ILE A 165 -2.80 -7.80 -7.08
CA ILE A 165 -3.59 -8.76 -6.30
C ILE A 165 -3.17 -8.68 -4.85
N HIS A 166 -4.15 -8.64 -3.95
CA HIS A 166 -3.97 -8.89 -2.52
C HIS A 166 -4.53 -10.25 -2.18
N PHE A 167 -3.90 -10.96 -1.25
CA PHE A 167 -4.37 -12.24 -0.78
C PHE A 167 -3.89 -12.54 0.63
N ALA A 168 -4.65 -13.35 1.36
CA ALA A 168 -4.19 -13.94 2.61
C ALA A 168 -4.26 -15.45 2.56
N TYR A 169 -3.33 -16.09 3.28
CA TYR A 169 -3.28 -17.52 3.44
C TYR A 169 -2.88 -17.92 4.85
N LYS A 170 -3.31 -19.11 5.26
CA LYS A 170 -2.91 -19.77 6.50
C LYS A 170 -1.80 -20.78 6.19
N THR A 171 -0.69 -20.70 6.92
CA THR A 171 0.39 -21.70 6.84
C THR A 171 -0.03 -23.02 7.52
N PRO A 172 0.70 -24.13 7.31
CA PRO A 172 0.47 -25.37 8.07
C PRO A 172 0.53 -25.18 9.59
N SER A 173 1.39 -24.28 10.08
CA SER A 173 1.48 -23.90 11.50
C SER A 173 0.31 -23.02 12.01
N GLY A 174 -0.64 -22.69 11.14
CA GLY A 174 -1.80 -21.87 11.47
C GLY A 174 -1.58 -20.36 11.40
N ILE A 175 -0.38 -19.89 11.06
CA ILE A 175 -0.07 -18.46 10.95
C ILE A 175 -0.75 -17.88 9.70
N ILE A 176 -1.48 -16.78 9.87
CA ILE A 176 -2.05 -16.03 8.75
C ILE A 176 -1.00 -15.07 8.19
N LYS A 177 -0.78 -15.10 6.88
CA LYS A 177 0.07 -14.17 6.14
C LYS A 177 -0.80 -13.40 5.14
N ARG A 178 -0.61 -12.08 5.07
CA ARG A 178 -1.20 -11.19 4.06
C ARG A 178 -0.09 -10.76 3.09
N ARG A 179 -0.39 -10.77 1.78
CA ARG A 179 0.56 -10.45 0.71
C ARG A 179 -0.12 -9.64 -0.39
N GLY A 180 0.69 -8.84 -1.07
CA GLY A 180 0.36 -8.20 -2.34
C GLY A 180 1.32 -8.69 -3.43
N ALA A 181 0.87 -8.70 -4.68
CA ALA A 181 1.70 -8.99 -5.84
C ALA A 181 1.24 -8.17 -7.05
N ARG A 182 2.17 -7.70 -7.88
CA ARG A 182 1.85 -7.10 -9.18
C ARG A 182 1.02 -8.09 -10.01
N MET A 183 0.06 -7.58 -10.80
CA MET A 183 -0.71 -8.41 -11.70
C MET A 183 0.20 -9.12 -12.70
N LEU A 184 0.14 -10.45 -12.71
CA LEU A 184 0.87 -11.27 -13.67
C LEU A 184 -0.02 -11.56 -14.87
N PRO A 185 0.53 -11.72 -16.10
CA PRO A 185 -0.27 -11.99 -17.28
C PRO A 185 -1.19 -13.21 -17.18
N ASN A 186 -0.82 -14.21 -16.37
CA ASN A 186 -1.61 -15.43 -16.14
C ASN A 186 -2.58 -15.33 -14.96
N LEU A 187 -2.61 -14.20 -14.26
CA LEU A 187 -3.58 -13.89 -13.20
C LEU A 187 -4.46 -12.77 -13.74
N GLN A 188 -5.57 -13.11 -14.40
CA GLN A 188 -6.51 -12.12 -14.96
C GLN A 188 -7.91 -12.35 -14.42
N GLY A 189 -8.78 -11.35 -14.59
CA GLY A 189 -10.15 -11.37 -14.09
C GLY A 189 -10.29 -10.78 -12.69
N ARG A 190 -11.50 -10.87 -12.12
CA ARG A 190 -11.82 -10.34 -10.77
C ARG A 190 -11.53 -11.33 -9.64
N THR A 191 -11.39 -12.61 -9.98
CA THR A 191 -11.21 -13.70 -9.02
C THR A 191 -9.94 -14.46 -9.35
N VAL A 192 -9.10 -14.69 -8.34
CA VAL A 192 -7.85 -15.44 -8.48
C VAL A 192 -7.92 -16.64 -7.54
N THR A 193 -7.70 -17.85 -8.05
CA THR A 193 -7.82 -19.08 -7.28
C THR A 193 -6.51 -19.47 -6.60
N ALA A 194 -6.60 -20.37 -5.61
CA ALA A 194 -5.42 -20.94 -4.97
C ALA A 194 -4.50 -21.66 -5.98
N GLN A 195 -5.09 -22.36 -6.97
CA GLN A 195 -4.34 -23.04 -8.02
C GLN A 195 -3.56 -22.05 -8.88
N GLN A 196 -4.19 -20.94 -9.28
CA GLN A 196 -3.54 -19.88 -10.05
C GLN A 196 -2.37 -19.25 -9.26
N LEU A 197 -2.57 -18.94 -7.97
CA LEU A 197 -1.49 -18.40 -7.14
C LEU A 197 -0.35 -19.40 -6.92
N ARG A 198 -0.62 -20.71 -6.79
CA ARG A 198 0.42 -21.74 -6.70
C ARG A 198 1.19 -21.87 -8.01
N ALA A 199 0.50 -21.88 -9.15
CA ALA A 199 1.13 -21.90 -10.47
C ALA A 199 2.04 -20.68 -10.69
N ALA A 200 1.64 -19.52 -10.16
CA ALA A 200 2.45 -18.29 -10.14
C ALA A 200 3.54 -18.26 -9.06
N LYS A 201 3.69 -19.31 -8.22
CA LYS A 201 4.61 -19.37 -7.08
C LYS A 201 4.40 -18.27 -6.03
N LEU A 202 3.17 -17.75 -5.92
CA LEU A 202 2.78 -16.72 -4.94
C LEU A 202 2.17 -17.33 -3.66
N LEU A 203 1.50 -18.49 -3.78
CA LEU A 203 0.95 -19.24 -2.66
C LEU A 203 1.80 -20.49 -2.39
N PRO A 204 2.29 -20.72 -1.16
CA PRO A 204 3.02 -21.95 -0.83
C PRO A 204 2.17 -23.22 -1.07
N PRO A 205 2.77 -24.36 -1.46
CA PRO A 205 2.02 -25.58 -1.79
C PRO A 205 1.04 -26.02 -0.70
N ASN A 206 1.47 -25.98 0.57
CA ASN A 206 0.69 -26.45 1.72
C ASN A 206 -0.06 -25.32 2.45
N ALA A 207 -0.14 -24.13 1.86
CA ALA A 207 -0.91 -23.03 2.44
C ALA A 207 -2.38 -23.10 2.01
N THR A 208 -3.27 -22.77 2.94
CA THR A 208 -4.71 -22.61 2.68
C THR A 208 -4.99 -21.17 2.32
N LEU A 209 -5.42 -20.92 1.09
CA LEU A 209 -5.88 -19.60 0.69
C LEU A 209 -7.14 -19.23 1.48
N LEU A 210 -7.15 -18.04 2.07
CA LEU A 210 -8.29 -17.54 2.84
C LEU A 210 -9.14 -16.60 2.02
N TRP A 211 -8.49 -15.68 1.29
CA TRP A 211 -9.17 -14.74 0.40
C TRP A 211 -8.18 -14.19 -0.64
N THR A 212 -8.76 -13.68 -1.73
CA THR A 212 -8.06 -12.95 -2.78
C THR A 212 -8.87 -11.75 -3.20
N TYR A 213 -8.18 -10.71 -3.62
CA TYR A 213 -8.75 -9.49 -4.11
C TYR A 213 -7.91 -8.97 -5.27
N VAL A 214 -8.55 -8.79 -6.43
CA VAL A 214 -7.93 -8.16 -7.59
C VAL A 214 -8.23 -6.67 -7.54
N HIS A 215 -7.17 -5.89 -7.37
CA HIS A 215 -7.20 -4.45 -7.50
C HIS A 215 -7.12 -4.09 -9.00
N PRO A 216 -8.17 -3.52 -9.61
CA PRO A 216 -8.10 -3.02 -10.98
C PRO A 216 -7.15 -1.83 -11.10
N LYS A 217 -6.94 -1.38 -12.34
CA LYS A 217 -6.30 -0.10 -12.57
C LYS A 217 -7.20 1.01 -12.03
N ALA A 218 -6.67 1.87 -11.18
CA ALA A 218 -7.44 2.92 -10.53
C ALA A 218 -6.72 4.27 -10.55
N TRP A 219 -7.49 5.35 -10.62
CA TRP A 219 -7.05 6.65 -10.14
C TRP A 219 -7.00 6.61 -8.62
N ASP A 220 -5.98 7.23 -8.04
CA ASP A 220 -5.75 7.26 -6.61
C ASP A 220 -5.47 8.70 -6.14
N LEU A 221 -6.19 9.12 -5.12
CA LEU A 221 -5.99 10.38 -4.41
C LEU A 221 -5.85 10.09 -2.92
N GLY A 222 -4.59 10.00 -2.47
CA GLY A 222 -4.23 9.83 -1.07
C GLY A 222 -3.72 11.11 -0.42
N PHE A 223 -4.08 11.30 0.85
CA PHE A 223 -3.54 12.39 1.67
C PHE A 223 -3.71 12.16 3.17
N TRP A 224 -2.87 12.85 3.94
CA TRP A 224 -2.93 12.90 5.40
C TRP A 224 -4.07 13.79 5.88
N VAL A 225 -4.81 13.31 6.87
CA VAL A 225 -5.85 14.07 7.59
C VAL A 225 -5.37 14.57 8.96
N VAL A 226 -4.12 14.27 9.30
CA VAL A 226 -3.40 14.83 10.45
C VAL A 226 -2.31 15.80 9.97
N PRO A 227 -1.86 16.75 10.81
CA PRO A 227 -0.81 17.69 10.42
C PRO A 227 0.45 17.00 9.87
N ASN A 228 0.89 17.43 8.69
CA ASN A 228 2.11 16.94 8.04
C ASN A 228 2.98 18.15 7.63
N PRO A 229 4.19 18.34 8.19
CA PRO A 229 5.06 19.45 7.84
C PRO A 229 5.54 19.40 6.37
N SER A 230 5.53 18.21 5.76
CA SER A 230 5.84 18.04 4.33
C SER A 230 4.65 18.36 3.42
N GLY A 231 3.46 18.63 3.98
CA GLY A 231 2.22 18.89 3.25
C GLY A 231 1.26 17.70 3.26
N ALA A 232 -0.05 17.96 3.16
CA ALA A 232 -1.08 16.92 3.25
C ALA A 232 -0.97 15.85 2.15
N PHE A 233 -0.45 16.20 0.98
CA PHE A 233 -0.26 15.28 -0.16
C PHE A 233 1.17 14.73 -0.23
N ALA A 234 1.99 14.91 0.80
CA ALA A 234 3.30 14.28 0.86
C ALA A 234 3.15 12.78 1.08
N GLU A 235 4.07 12.00 0.52
CA GLU A 235 4.04 10.55 0.64
C GLU A 235 4.20 10.07 2.08
N LEU A 236 5.07 10.71 2.86
CA LEU A 236 5.35 10.36 4.24
C LEU A 236 4.94 11.49 5.17
N ASN A 237 4.53 11.13 6.38
CA ASN A 237 4.34 12.07 7.48
C ASN A 237 5.32 11.75 8.62
N PRO A 238 6.34 12.58 8.89
CA PRO A 238 7.31 12.33 9.95
C PRO A 238 6.70 12.34 11.37
N ASN A 239 5.46 12.81 11.51
CA ASN A 239 4.69 12.80 12.76
C ASN A 239 3.95 11.47 12.97
N VAL A 240 3.79 10.65 11.93
CA VAL A 240 3.24 9.30 12.02
C VAL A 240 4.42 8.33 12.05
N ARG A 241 4.57 7.61 13.17
CA ARG A 241 5.73 6.75 13.41
C ARG A 241 5.28 5.37 13.86
N PRO A 242 6.05 4.30 13.57
CA PRO A 242 5.87 2.95 14.11
C PRO A 242 5.94 2.88 15.63
#